data_AF-A0A2V6XA64-F1
#
_entry.id   AF-A0A2V6XA64-F1
#
_cell.length_a   1.000
_cell.length_b   1.000
_cell.length_c   1.000
_cell.angle_alpha   90.00
_cell.angle_beta   90.00
_cell.angle_gamma   90.00
#
_symmetry.space_group_name_H-M   'P 1'
#
loop_
_entity.id
_entity.type
_entity.pdbx_description
1 polymer ?
#
loop_
_entity_poly.entity_id
_entity_poly.type
_entity_poly.pdbx_seq_one_letter_code
_entity_poly.pdbx_strand_id
1 'polypeptide(L)'
;MMIEIAEPTQVKPVLDRFQGIDTREYVKLTVGPHTIVGDFEAGHSDEERGKLSAVHLVRFALPPAARRIFRAAEVALVVEHPNEHARTVLSDETKKSLRDDLG
;
A
#
# COMPACT_ATOMS: atom_id res chain seq x y z
N MET A 1 2.18 -5.12 -2.50
CA MET A 1 2.41 -5.13 -1.03
C MET A 1 2.66 -6.55 -0.59
N MET A 2 3.65 -6.75 0.29
CA MET A 2 3.94 -8.06 0.89
C MET A 2 3.98 -7.92 2.41
N ILE A 3 3.37 -8.88 3.11
CA ILE A 3 3.51 -9.08 4.55
C ILE A 3 4.57 -10.17 4.72
N GLU A 4 5.77 -9.78 5.13
CA GLU A 4 6.86 -10.73 5.34
C GLU A 4 6.74 -11.38 6.73
N ILE A 5 6.76 -12.71 6.77
CA ILE A 5 6.61 -13.49 7.99
C ILE A 5 7.74 -14.51 8.01
N ALA A 6 8.74 -14.29 8.86
CA ALA A 6 9.95 -15.12 8.90
C ALA A 6 9.67 -16.53 9.43
N GLU A 7 8.77 -16.66 10.41
CA GLU A 7 8.48 -17.92 11.07
C GLU A 7 7.19 -18.56 10.53
N PRO A 8 7.25 -19.77 9.93
CA PRO A 8 6.07 -20.41 9.34
C PRO A 8 4.90 -20.61 10.32
N THR A 9 5.20 -20.82 11.60
CA THR A 9 4.20 -20.97 12.67
C THR A 9 3.48 -19.68 13.01
N GLN A 10 4.04 -18.52 12.64
CA GLN A 10 3.47 -17.19 12.87
C GLN A 10 2.62 -16.70 11.69
N VAL A 11 2.59 -17.42 10.57
CA VAL A 11 1.86 -16.99 9.36
C VAL A 11 0.40 -16.66 9.66
N LYS A 12 -0.33 -17.61 10.24
CA LYS A 12 -1.76 -17.42 10.52
C LYS A 12 -2.02 -16.33 11.57
N PRO A 13 -1.38 -16.33 12.75
CA PRO A 13 -1.56 -15.26 13.75
C PRO A 13 -1.29 -13.85 13.21
N VAL A 14 -0.25 -13.69 12.39
CA VAL A 14 0.12 -12.39 11.81
C VAL A 14 -0.93 -11.97 10.78
N LEU A 15 -1.33 -12.86 9.87
CA LEU A 15 -2.37 -12.55 8.88
C LEU A 15 -3.71 -12.22 9.54
N ASP A 16 -4.09 -12.93 10.60
CA ASP A 16 -5.31 -12.65 11.37
C ASP A 16 -5.23 -11.25 12.03
N ARG A 17 -4.04 -10.82 12.50
CA ARG A 17 -3.83 -9.46 13.05
C ARG A 17 -3.96 -8.35 12.00
N PHE A 18 -3.69 -8.65 10.73
CA PHE A 18 -3.79 -7.70 9.62
C PHE A 18 -5.11 -7.79 8.87
N GLN A 19 -6.07 -8.59 9.35
CA GLN A 19 -7.34 -8.78 8.68
C GLN A 19 -8.05 -7.44 8.43
N GLY A 20 -8.43 -7.20 7.17
CA GLY A 20 -9.09 -5.97 6.74
C GLY A 20 -8.13 -4.85 6.30
N ILE A 21 -6.81 -5.07 6.28
CA ILE A 21 -5.83 -4.13 5.71
C ILE A 21 -6.10 -3.80 4.23
N ASP A 22 -6.75 -4.73 3.52
CA ASP A 22 -7.08 -4.71 2.09
C ASP A 22 -8.48 -4.14 1.76
N THR A 23 -9.32 -3.86 2.76
CA THR A 23 -10.73 -3.44 2.55
C THR A 23 -11.05 -2.02 2.97
N ARG A 24 -10.13 -1.36 3.68
CA ARG A 24 -10.29 0.01 4.17
C ARG A 24 -9.19 0.91 3.66
N GLU A 25 -9.26 2.19 4.02
CA GLU A 25 -8.29 3.22 3.61
C GLU A 25 -6.94 3.12 4.35
N TYR A 26 -6.49 1.94 4.76
CA TYR A 26 -5.31 1.81 5.64
C TYR A 26 -3.98 1.97 4.91
N VAL A 27 -3.93 1.66 3.62
CA VAL A 27 -2.72 1.81 2.80
C VAL A 27 -2.89 2.99 1.86
N LYS A 28 -2.00 3.98 1.95
CA LYS A 28 -2.11 5.24 1.24
C LYS A 28 -0.77 5.65 0.65
N LEU A 29 -0.82 6.36 -0.48
CA LEU A 29 0.31 7.12 -1.01
C LEU A 29 0.07 8.61 -0.77
N THR A 30 1.01 9.28 -0.13
CA THR A 30 0.99 10.73 0.05
C THR A 30 1.90 11.39 -0.98
N VAL A 31 1.46 12.49 -1.57
CA VAL A 31 2.21 13.28 -2.55
C VAL A 31 2.01 14.75 -2.22
N GLY A 32 2.94 15.34 -1.45
CA GLY A 32 2.75 16.67 -0.88
C GLY A 32 1.44 16.76 -0.09
N PRO A 33 0.49 17.65 -0.45
CA PRO A 33 -0.80 17.77 0.24
C PRO A 33 -1.83 16.70 -0.18
N HIS A 34 -1.53 15.85 -1.17
CA HIS A 34 -2.50 14.88 -1.67
C HIS A 34 -2.34 13.53 -0.95
N THR A 35 -3.47 12.95 -0.57
CA THR A 35 -3.56 11.59 -0.05
C THR A 35 -4.34 10.74 -1.04
N ILE A 36 -3.74 9.64 -1.49
CA ILE A 36 -4.30 8.70 -2.45
C ILE A 36 -4.44 7.36 -1.75
N VAL A 37 -5.68 6.90 -1.55
CA VAL A 37 -5.96 5.58 -0.97
C VAL A 37 -5.60 4.51 -1.99
N GLY A 38 -4.96 3.43 -1.53
CA GLY A 38 -4.66 2.26 -2.34
C GLY A 38 -5.92 1.45 -2.60
N ASP A 39 -6.14 1.12 -3.86
CA ASP A 39 -7.20 0.22 -4.32
C ASP A 39 -6.62 -1.19 -4.45
N PHE A 40 -7.13 -2.13 -3.66
CA PHE A 40 -6.67 -3.51 -3.66
C PHE A 40 -7.40 -4.29 -4.75
N GLU A 41 -6.66 -4.98 -5.61
CA GLU A 41 -7.29 -5.77 -6.66
C GLU A 41 -8.03 -6.97 -6.03
N ALA A 42 -9.35 -7.02 -6.22
CA ALA A 42 -10.21 -8.10 -5.76
C ALA A 42 -9.90 -9.38 -6.58
N GLY A 43 -8.92 -10.15 -6.10
CA GLY A 43 -8.48 -11.36 -6.81
C GLY A 43 -7.62 -12.34 -6.02
N HIS A 44 -7.20 -12.02 -4.79
CA HIS A 44 -6.34 -12.90 -3.99
C HIS A 44 -6.76 -13.09 -2.54
N SER A 45 -7.76 -12.33 -2.07
CA SER A 45 -8.49 -12.70 -0.87
C SER A 45 -9.45 -13.79 -1.31
N ASP A 46 -9.24 -15.04 -0.89
CA ASP A 46 -10.23 -16.11 -1.05
C ASP A 46 -11.49 -15.61 -0.31
N GLU A 47 -12.39 -14.92 -1.00
CA GLU A 47 -13.63 -14.40 -0.44
C GLU A 47 -14.49 -15.56 0.11
N GLU A 48 -14.34 -16.76 -0.46
CA GLU A 48 -14.92 -18.01 0.06
C GLU A 48 -14.34 -18.47 1.41
N ARG A 49 -13.18 -17.93 1.87
CA ARG A 49 -12.51 -18.33 3.11
C ARG A 49 -12.18 -17.20 4.08
N GLY A 50 -12.35 -15.93 3.72
CA GLY A 50 -12.04 -14.78 4.57
C GLY A 50 -10.56 -14.70 4.98
N LYS A 51 -9.65 -15.26 4.17
CA LYS A 51 -8.22 -15.35 4.47
C LYS A 51 -7.44 -14.26 3.74
N LEU A 52 -6.76 -13.43 4.50
CA LEU A 52 -5.81 -12.43 3.99
C LEU A 52 -4.62 -13.12 3.33
N SER A 53 -4.20 -12.65 2.15
CA SER A 53 -2.99 -13.12 1.47
C SER A 53 -1.75 -12.47 2.07
N ALA A 54 -0.59 -13.11 1.99
CA ALA A 54 0.67 -12.44 2.29
C ALA A 54 1.06 -11.43 1.19
N VAL A 55 0.53 -11.58 -0.03
CA VAL A 55 0.86 -10.75 -1.20
C VAL A 55 -0.42 -10.12 -1.76
N HIS A 56 -0.37 -8.82 -2.00
CA HIS A 56 -1.46 -8.04 -2.57
C HIS A 56 -0.96 -7.13 -3.69
N LEU A 57 -1.76 -7.00 -4.75
CA LEU A 57 -1.59 -5.95 -5.75
C LEU A 57 -2.40 -4.72 -5.31
N VAL A 58 -1.76 -3.56 -5.31
CA VAL A 58 -2.36 -2.29 -4.87
C VAL A 58 -2.16 -1.26 -5.96
N ARG A 59 -3.26 -0.64 -6.38
CA ARG A 59 -3.28 0.43 -7.38
C ARG A 59 -3.47 1.78 -6.69
N PHE A 60 -2.66 2.76 -7.05
CA PHE A 60 -2.84 4.14 -6.60
C PHE A 60 -3.24 5.01 -7.79
N ALA A 61 -4.50 5.46 -7.80
CA ALA A 61 -5.01 6.33 -8.85
C ALA A 61 -4.66 7.80 -8.56
N LEU A 62 -3.46 8.22 -8.98
CA LEU A 62 -3.00 9.59 -8.71
C LEU A 62 -3.83 10.63 -9.49
N PRO A 63 -4.43 11.63 -8.81
CA PRO A 63 -5.14 12.69 -9.51
C PRO A 63 -4.17 13.58 -10.31
N PRO A 64 -4.63 14.28 -11.36
CA PRO A 64 -3.75 15.09 -12.22
C PRO A 64 -2.91 16.14 -11.46
N ALA A 65 -3.48 16.72 -10.40
CA ALA A 65 -2.76 17.67 -9.54
C ALA A 65 -1.56 17.02 -8.82
N ALA A 66 -1.73 15.81 -8.29
CA ALA A 66 -0.66 15.05 -7.64
C ALA A 66 0.41 14.60 -8.66
N ARG A 67 0.00 14.10 -9.84
CA ARG A 67 0.92 13.69 -10.92
C ARG A 67 1.87 14.83 -11.31
N ARG A 68 1.37 16.06 -11.40
CA ARG A 68 2.16 17.25 -11.75
C ARG A 68 3.28 17.56 -10.75
N ILE A 69 3.03 17.35 -9.45
CA ILE A 69 3.99 17.71 -8.39
C ILE A 69 4.82 16.52 -7.90
N PHE A 70 4.50 15.29 -8.33
CA PHE A 70 5.07 14.04 -7.84
C PHE A 70 6.60 14.03 -7.72
N ARG A 71 7.31 14.63 -8.68
CA ARG A 71 8.78 14.71 -8.66
C ARG A 71 9.32 15.60 -7.56
N ALA A 72 8.73 16.78 -7.41
CA ALA A 72 9.23 17.84 -6.54
C ALA A 72 8.71 17.71 -5.10
N ALA A 73 7.57 17.04 -4.93
CA ALA A 73 6.98 16.81 -3.63
C ALA A 73 7.66 15.64 -2.90
N GLU A 74 7.52 15.63 -1.58
CA GLU A 74 7.74 14.42 -0.80
C GLU A 74 6.63 13.40 -1.13
N VAL A 75 7.05 12.18 -1.41
CA VAL A 75 6.14 11.06 -1.68
C VAL A 75 6.39 10.00 -0.62
N ALA A 76 5.35 9.55 0.07
CA ALA A 76 5.50 8.48 1.06
C ALA A 76 4.39 7.44 0.96
N LEU A 77 4.77 6.17 1.10
CA LEU A 77 3.86 5.06 1.34
C LEU A 77 3.55 5.02 2.84
N VAL A 78 2.27 4.97 3.18
CA VAL A 78 1.78 5.05 4.55
C VAL A 78 0.84 3.88 4.82
N VAL A 79 1.03 3.23 5.97
CA VAL A 79 0.13 2.22 6.53
C VAL A 79 -0.38 2.74 7.87
N GLU A 80 -1.69 2.87 8.02
CA GLU A 80 -2.37 3.33 9.24
C GLU A 80 -3.42 2.32 9.69
N HIS A 81 -3.00 1.10 9.99
CA HIS A 81 -3.88 0.02 10.47
C HIS A 81 -3.90 0.01 12.01
N PRO A 82 -5.00 -0.35 12.70
CA PRO A 82 -5.05 -0.37 14.17
C PRO A 82 -3.94 -1.21 14.83
N ASN A 83 -3.41 -2.19 14.09
CA ASN A 83 -2.36 -3.08 14.55
C ASN A 83 -0.97 -2.74 14.00
N GLU A 84 -0.82 -1.73 13.13
CA GLU A 84 0.45 -1.37 12.48
C GLU A 84 0.44 0.06 11.91
N HIS A 85 1.51 0.80 12.19
CA HIS A 85 1.68 2.17 11.73
C HIS A 85 3.07 2.34 11.13
N ALA A 86 3.12 2.52 9.82
CA ALA A 86 4.38 2.65 9.09
C ALA A 86 4.31 3.81 8.09
N ARG A 87 5.46 4.48 7.90
CA ARG A 87 5.63 5.53 6.90
C ARG A 87 7.00 5.41 6.28
N THR A 88 7.04 5.31 4.96
CA THR A 88 8.28 5.24 4.19
C THR A 88 8.27 6.31 3.12
N VAL A 89 9.17 7.29 3.24
CA VAL A 89 9.42 8.28 2.19
C VAL A 89 10.14 7.60 1.04
N LEU A 90 9.64 7.76 -0.18
CA LEU A 90 10.26 7.23 -1.38
C LEU A 90 11.54 8.01 -1.71
N SER A 91 12.60 7.28 -2.04
CA SER A 91 13.83 7.86 -2.53
C SER A 91 13.61 8.59 -3.86
N ASP A 92 14.50 9.52 -4.20
CA ASP A 92 14.46 10.21 -5.50
C ASP A 92 14.61 9.24 -6.68
N GLU A 93 15.39 8.18 -6.51
CA GLU A 93 15.54 7.10 -7.50
C GLU A 93 14.21 6.39 -7.74
N THR A 94 13.53 5.97 -6.66
CA THR A 94 12.22 5.31 -6.75
C THR A 94 11.17 6.23 -7.37
N LYS A 95 11.12 7.51 -6.95
CA LYS A 95 10.21 8.51 -7.55
C LYS A 95 10.48 8.70 -9.04
N LYS A 96 11.75 8.68 -9.47
CA LYS A 96 12.12 8.82 -10.88
C LYS A 96 11.64 7.61 -11.69
N SER A 97 11.81 6.39 -11.18
CA SER A 97 11.31 5.18 -11.83
C SER A 97 9.79 5.19 -11.97
N LEU A 98 9.06 5.46 -10.89
CA LEU A 98 7.59 5.43 -10.87
C LEU A 98 6.94 6.52 -11.75
N ARG A 99 7.63 7.65 -11.93
CA ARG A 99 7.14 8.73 -12.78
C ARG A 99 6.95 8.28 -14.23
N ASP A 100 7.81 7.41 -14.72
CA ASP A 100 7.76 6.99 -16.12
C ASP A 100 6.49 6.16 -16.39
N ASP A 101 5.90 5.55 -15.34
CA ASP A 101 4.60 4.88 -15.36
C ASP A 101 3.39 5.85 -15.26
N LEU A 102 3.64 7.11 -14.86
CA LEU A 102 2.62 8.16 -14.76
C LEU A 102 2.44 8.93 -16.08
N GLY A 103 2.94 8.41 -17.20
CA GLY A 103 2.70 8.89 -18.56
C GLY A 103 1.22 8.91 -18.94
#